data_AF-A0A2A5QZL1-F1
#
_entry.id   AF-A0A2A5QZL1-F1
#
_cell.length_a   1.000
_cell.length_b   1.000
_cell.length_c   1.000
_cell.angle_alpha   90.00
_cell.angle_beta   90.00
_cell.angle_gamma   90.00
#
_symmetry.space_group_name_H-M   'P 1'
#
loop_
_entity.id
_entity.type
_entity.pdbx_description
1 polymer ?
#
loop_
_entity_poly.entity_id
_entity_poly.type
_entity_poly.pdbx_seq_one_letter_code
_entity_poly.pdbx_strand_id
1 'polypeptide(L)'
;MNTDSYVFTDDSAIGGEAMNTYDGFWDVMSAYAPYFYLMLVIVTLMAVLNAVAMVLGDQSEGAFAISMVVFGILGLTGLGLAIVLWQCKRRSQ
;
A
#
# COMPACT_ATOMS: atom_id res chain seq x y z
N MET A 1 -28.09 -3.70 28.95
CA MET A 1 -26.99 -4.63 29.31
C MET A 1 -25.74 -3.79 29.32
N ASN A 2 -25.24 -3.48 30.52
CA ASN A 2 -24.02 -2.71 30.75
C ASN A 2 -22.84 -3.69 30.74
N THR A 3 -21.74 -3.34 30.06
CA THR A 3 -20.42 -3.94 30.29
C THR A 3 -19.39 -2.85 30.07
N ASP A 4 -18.92 -2.34 31.20
CA ASP A 4 -17.85 -1.36 31.36
C ASP A 4 -16.48 -1.85 30.86
N SER A 5 -15.52 -0.91 30.87
CA SER A 5 -14.05 -1.04 30.80
C SER A 5 -13.46 -0.88 29.38
N TYR A 6 -12.59 0.10 29.09
CA TYR A 6 -11.48 0.62 29.90
C TYR A 6 -11.32 2.14 29.75
N VAL A 7 -11.36 2.82 30.89
CA VAL A 7 -10.81 4.16 31.09
C VAL A 7 -9.30 4.02 31.26
N PHE A 8 -8.52 4.57 30.34
CA PHE A 8 -7.12 4.93 30.56
C PHE A 8 -7.06 6.46 30.59
N THR A 9 -7.14 7.01 31.80
CA THR A 9 -6.89 8.42 32.09
C THR A 9 -5.39 8.69 31.94
N ASP A 10 -5.03 9.57 31.01
CA ASP A 10 -3.82 10.39 31.14
C ASP A 10 -4.22 11.86 30.90
N ASP A 11 -4.48 12.54 32.01
CA ASP A 11 -5.03 13.90 32.15
C ASP A 11 -3.95 15.00 32.03
N SER A 12 -2.97 14.89 31.13
CA SER A 12 -1.86 15.86 31.12
C SER A 12 -1.53 16.57 29.80
N ALA A 13 -2.19 16.29 28.67
CA ALA A 13 -1.87 17.02 27.42
C ALA A 13 -2.93 17.14 26.30
N ILE A 14 -4.06 16.43 26.31
CA ILE A 14 -4.80 16.19 25.05
C ILE A 14 -5.92 17.21 24.82
N GLY A 15 -5.54 18.49 24.72
CA GLY A 15 -6.36 19.49 24.05
C GLY A 15 -6.36 19.24 22.55
N GLY A 16 -7.30 18.44 22.07
CA GLY A 16 -7.44 18.16 20.65
C GLY A 16 -8.23 16.88 20.46
N GLU A 17 -9.52 17.07 20.18
CA GLU A 17 -10.50 16.16 19.61
C GLU A 17 -10.02 14.72 19.40
N ALA A 18 -10.76 13.74 19.95
CA ALA A 18 -10.57 12.33 19.67
C ALA A 18 -10.75 12.06 18.16
N MET A 19 -9.73 12.36 17.37
CA MET A 19 -9.68 12.07 15.96
C MET A 19 -9.67 10.55 15.87
N ASN A 20 -10.73 10.00 15.28
CA ASN A 20 -10.86 8.57 15.03
C ASN A 20 -9.54 8.05 14.46
N THR A 21 -8.86 7.14 15.18
CA THR A 21 -7.52 6.64 14.81
C THR A 21 -7.49 6.12 13.38
N TYR A 22 -8.62 5.60 12.91
CA TYR A 22 -8.82 5.21 11.53
C TYR A 22 -8.67 6.39 10.56
N ASP A 23 -9.29 7.52 10.82
CA ASP A 23 -9.23 8.69 9.94
C ASP A 23 -7.85 9.34 9.98
N GLY A 24 -7.21 9.39 11.15
CA GLY A 24 -5.80 9.83 11.28
C GLY A 24 -4.82 8.98 10.47
N PHE A 25 -5.02 7.65 10.43
CA PHE A 25 -4.20 6.75 9.61
C PHE A 25 -4.30 7.09 8.11
N TRP A 26 -5.53 7.28 7.61
CA TRP A 26 -5.74 7.58 6.18
C TRP A 26 -5.27 8.97 5.79
N ASP A 27 -5.30 9.93 6.71
CA ASP A 27 -4.83 11.30 6.45
C ASP A 27 -3.30 11.31 6.25
N VAL A 28 -2.57 10.60 7.13
CA VAL A 28 -1.13 10.37 6.96
C VAL A 28 -0.85 9.63 5.66
N MET A 29 -1.61 8.58 5.34
CA MET A 29 -1.37 7.79 4.13
C MET A 29 -1.67 8.57 2.84
N SER A 30 -2.66 9.47 2.89
CA SER A 30 -2.97 10.40 1.80
C SER A 30 -1.88 11.46 1.63
N ALA A 31 -1.27 11.96 2.71
CA ALA A 31 -0.13 12.86 2.63
C ALA A 31 1.07 12.24 1.90
N TYR A 32 1.25 10.91 1.99
CA TYR A 32 2.29 10.16 1.26
C TYR A 32 1.83 9.63 -0.12
N ALA A 33 0.61 9.91 -0.58
CA ALA A 33 0.11 9.56 -1.91
C ALA A 33 1.10 9.80 -3.07
N PRO A 34 1.81 10.95 -3.17
CA PRO A 34 2.76 11.17 -4.27
C PRO A 34 3.91 10.15 -4.28
N TYR A 35 4.37 9.68 -3.11
CA TYR A 35 5.39 8.64 -3.03
C TYR A 35 4.85 7.28 -3.47
N PHE A 36 3.60 6.96 -3.11
CA PHE A 36 2.94 5.74 -3.58
C PHE A 36 2.75 5.72 -5.10
N TYR A 37 2.47 6.88 -5.72
CA TYR A 37 2.45 7.01 -7.18
C TYR A 37 3.82 6.73 -7.81
N LEU A 38 4.89 7.31 -7.28
CA LEU A 38 6.26 7.03 -7.76
C LEU A 38 6.62 5.55 -7.61
N MET A 39 6.25 4.94 -6.48
CA MET A 39 6.47 3.52 -6.23
C MET A 39 5.72 2.67 -7.25
N LEU A 40 4.48 3.03 -7.59
CA LEU A 40 3.67 2.36 -8.61
C LEU A 40 4.34 2.45 -9.98
N VAL A 41 4.90 3.60 -10.36
CA VAL A 41 5.67 3.77 -11.61
C VAL A 41 6.90 2.86 -11.62
N ILE A 42 7.67 2.81 -10.53
CA ILE A 42 8.87 1.96 -10.43
C ILE A 42 8.50 0.47 -10.52
N VAL A 43 7.48 0.04 -9.77
CA VAL A 43 6.96 -1.34 -9.80
C VAL A 43 6.50 -1.71 -11.21
N THR A 44 5.83 -0.79 -11.91
CA THR A 44 5.38 -1.01 -13.28
C THR A 44 6.56 -1.14 -14.25
N LEU A 45 7.58 -0.29 -14.13
CA LEU A 45 8.80 -0.40 -14.92
C LEU A 45 9.53 -1.72 -14.68
N MET A 46 9.66 -2.15 -13.41
CA MET A 46 10.26 -3.44 -13.08
C MET A 46 9.46 -4.62 -13.63
N ALA A 47 8.13 -4.55 -13.62
CA ALA A 47 7.28 -5.58 -14.21
C ALA A 47 7.48 -5.66 -15.73
N VAL A 48 7.56 -4.52 -16.41
CA VAL A 48 7.84 -4.45 -17.86
C VAL A 48 9.23 -5.00 -18.18
N LEU A 49 10.26 -4.61 -17.42
CA LEU A 49 11.62 -5.13 -17.61
C LEU A 49 11.67 -6.64 -17.39
N ASN A 50 10.99 -7.16 -16.37
CA ASN A 50 10.88 -8.59 -16.12
C ASN A 50 10.15 -9.32 -17.26
N ALA A 51 9.09 -8.72 -17.83
CA ALA A 51 8.42 -9.26 -19.00
C ALA A 51 9.34 -9.32 -20.23
N VAL A 52 10.09 -8.25 -20.48
CA VAL A 52 11.06 -8.18 -21.59
C VAL A 52 12.18 -9.21 -21.39
N ALA A 53 12.69 -9.36 -20.16
CA ALA A 53 13.67 -10.39 -19.83
C ALA A 53 13.13 -11.81 -20.07
N MET A 54 11.84 -12.04 -19.84
CA MET A 54 11.18 -13.33 -20.10
C MET A 54 11.00 -13.60 -21.60
N VAL A 55 10.85 -12.55 -22.42
CA VAL A 55 10.74 -12.66 -23.89
C VAL A 55 12.11 -12.85 -24.55
N LEU A 56 13.15 -12.19 -24.04
CA LEU A 56 14.52 -12.23 -24.60
C LEU A 56 15.41 -13.32 -23.98
N GLY A 57 15.05 -13.81 -22.79
CA GLY A 57 15.84 -14.77 -22.03
C GLY A 57 15.63 -16.21 -22.46
N ASP A 58 16.65 -17.04 -22.22
CA ASP A 58 16.60 -18.47 -22.48
C ASP A 58 15.54 -19.12 -21.58
N GLN A 59 14.59 -19.86 -22.17
CA GLN A 59 13.42 -20.41 -21.48
C GLN A 59 13.77 -21.67 -20.66
N SER A 60 14.79 -21.57 -19.80
CA SER A 60 15.04 -22.59 -18.79
C SER A 60 13.91 -22.60 -17.77
N GLU A 61 13.44 -23.80 -17.40
CA GLU A 61 12.31 -24.01 -16.46
C GLU A 61 12.49 -23.21 -15.15
N GLY A 62 13.73 -23.06 -14.69
CA GLY A 62 14.06 -22.27 -13.49
C GLY A 62 13.84 -20.76 -13.67
N ALA A 63 14.18 -20.20 -14.82
CA ALA A 63 14.02 -18.76 -15.09
C ALA A 63 12.54 -18.36 -15.27
N PHE A 64 11.72 -19.27 -15.80
CA PHE A 64 10.28 -19.10 -15.91
C PHE A 64 9.60 -19.03 -14.53
N ALA A 65 9.97 -19.93 -13.60
CA ALA A 65 9.39 -19.94 -12.26
C ALA A 65 9.69 -18.64 -11.49
N ILE A 66 10.93 -18.15 -11.58
CA ILE A 66 11.37 -16.93 -10.90
C ILE A 66 10.62 -15.71 -11.45
N SER A 67 10.51 -15.57 -12.77
CA SER A 67 9.80 -14.46 -13.40
C SER A 67 8.30 -14.42 -13.04
N MET A 68 7.65 -15.59 -12.92
CA MET A 68 6.27 -15.72 -12.43
C MET A 68 6.10 -15.25 -10.98
N VAL A 69 7.02 -15.64 -10.09
CA VAL A 69 6.99 -15.19 -8.68
C VAL A 69 7.18 -13.68 -8.59
N VAL A 70 8.13 -13.12 -9.35
CA VAL A 70 8.36 -11.68 -9.42
C VAL A 70 7.13 -10.95 -9.92
N PHE A 71 6.46 -11.49 -10.95
CA PHE A 71 5.18 -10.94 -11.44
C PHE A 71 4.09 -10.96 -10.37
N GLY A 72 3.97 -12.06 -9.62
CA GLY A 72 3.02 -12.18 -8.52
C GLY A 72 3.26 -11.13 -7.43
N ILE A 73 4.52 -10.96 -7.01
CA ILE A 73 4.90 -9.98 -5.98
C ILE A 73 4.64 -8.56 -6.48
N LEU A 74 5.15 -8.20 -7.67
CA LEU A 74 4.97 -6.87 -8.24
C LEU A 74 3.49 -6.55 -8.48
N GLY A 75 2.71 -7.53 -8.94
CA GLY A 75 1.27 -7.42 -9.12
C GLY A 75 0.54 -7.13 -7.82
N LEU A 76 0.83 -7.89 -6.75
CA LEU A 76 0.24 -7.66 -5.43
C LEU A 76 0.62 -6.31 -4.84
N THR A 77 1.89 -5.90 -4.99
CA THR A 77 2.35 -4.57 -4.54
C THR A 77 1.64 -3.46 -5.31
N GLY A 78 1.54 -3.56 -6.63
CA GLY A 78 0.82 -2.59 -7.46
C GLY A 78 -0.67 -2.50 -7.10
N LEU A 79 -1.30 -3.65 -6.84
CA LEU A 79 -2.71 -3.72 -6.48
C LEU A 79 -2.97 -3.13 -5.09
N GLY A 80 -2.08 -3.37 -4.12
CA GLY A 80 -2.10 -2.74 -2.81
C GLY A 80 -1.99 -1.21 -2.89
N LEU A 81 -1.03 -0.72 -3.68
CA LEU A 81 -0.85 0.71 -3.93
C LEU A 81 -2.09 1.34 -4.60
N ALA A 82 -2.67 0.66 -5.59
CA ALA A 82 -3.88 1.11 -6.25
C ALA A 82 -5.07 1.24 -5.29
N ILE A 83 -5.24 0.28 -4.36
CA ILE A 83 -6.29 0.35 -3.32
C ILE A 83 -6.05 1.53 -2.38
N VAL A 84 -4.80 1.75 -1.93
CA VAL A 84 -4.46 2.86 -1.04
C VAL A 84 -4.77 4.20 -1.71
N LEU A 85 -4.33 4.38 -2.95
CA LEU A 85 -4.59 5.59 -3.73
C LEU A 85 -6.09 5.80 -4.00
N TRP A 86 -6.82 4.71 -4.27
CA TRP A 86 -8.27 4.76 -4.47
C TRP A 86 -9.00 5.20 -3.20
N GLN A 87 -8.60 4.70 -2.03
CA GLN A 87 -9.17 5.12 -0.74
C GLN A 87 -8.84 6.57 -0.41
N CYS A 88 -7.61 7.02 -0.69
CA CYS A 88 -7.22 8.43 -0.50
C CYS A 88 -8.08 9.35 -1.39
N LYS A 89 -8.26 8.98 -2.67
CA LYS A 89 -9.11 9.73 -3.60
C LYS A 89 -10.57 9.79 -3.14
N ARG A 90 -11.12 8.69 -2.62
CA ARG A 90 -12.50 8.61 -2.14
C ARG A 90 -12.78 9.53 -0.95
N ARG A 91 -11.78 9.76 -0.09
CA ARG A 91 -11.91 10.62 1.11
C ARG A 91 -11.59 12.09 0.86
N SER A 92 -10.89 12.40 -0.22
CA SER A 92 -10.59 13.76 -0.64
C SER A 92 -11.77 14.49 -1.30
N GLN A 93 -12.90 13.79 -1.54
CA GLN A 93 -14.16 14.36 -2.04
C GLN A 93 -15.18 14.47 -0.91
#